data_AF-A0A2N3L7F7-F1
#
_entry.id   AF-A0A2N3L7F7-F1
#
_cell.length_a   1.000
_cell.length_b   1.000
_cell.length_c   1.000
_cell.angle_alpha   90.00
_cell.angle_beta   90.00
_cell.angle_gamma   90.00
#
_symmetry.space_group_name_H-M   'P 1'
#
loop_
_entity.id
_entity.type
_entity.pdbx_description
1 polymer ?
#
loop_
_entity_poly.entity_id
_entity_poly.type
_entity_poly.pdbx_seq_one_letter_code
_entity_poly.pdbx_strand_id
1 'polypeptide(L)'
;MVEESDPGAAEERAVIVLRLRPFWWGVINVLIAVAVLCVEPDSIANAVDDYSYAVFGKTVGGPIYRGKSTDDIGVVLLDDESLAGLKSSWPAVYGLHAEVLRKLLTAAPKAVFIDFTFRDRRTEAPPTGGEPGEWLPERYVRDDSLMMLVNTLQMYQMMGIPVYLQAGALNFYQHHAVLSELAPYVTLVAGWGDARGRADVRALTYPMFPELRNADDSYGASDVANLPLCDDARMRSTGNGNLRGCDVAGITAAAPTIYQHLCSKAERAGSLERGWTCDESLLMPSKDDKAGWLTWKQDVRGRPMWLSWPDKQADYTSWTKAYDQHCNVVRPYECSQDTEQSAVMRSIRNLLALFGVTQQPEVKCAPFQTISAEQVFRETPSAGRWVDNFKGRIVMYGQNLQGFQDIVRPPTIDVDIPGVFIHAMALENLLSNGEGYLSDRSTFSSWLNADLVEIATLVVILTLRFGLGWIARKSFPAIPPAKLVTEKECGLCEYVVGMCASKFVALMRMVRFLPSIPRAVFVWWTGKNSSSTGFDRESRQLARNWFMFGICVLDLVVSVVIVTFGAIVIEFWVLAIAPVNWMAVIGLGMLSYIPFVRSLFADEA
;
A
#
# COMPACT_ATOMS: atom_id res chain seq x y z
N MET A 1 -90.09 -15.77 13.83
CA MET A 1 -88.86 -16.42 14.32
C MET A 1 -87.84 -16.25 13.22
N VAL A 2 -86.93 -15.31 13.44
CA VAL A 2 -85.78 -15.05 12.57
C VAL A 2 -84.71 -16.01 13.06
N GLU A 3 -84.28 -16.94 12.22
CA GLU A 3 -83.02 -17.64 12.40
C GLU A 3 -82.23 -17.44 11.12
N GLU A 4 -81.22 -16.60 11.29
CA GLU A 4 -80.38 -15.99 10.28
C GLU A 4 -79.36 -17.02 9.81
N SER A 5 -79.19 -17.12 8.50
CA SER A 5 -78.14 -17.87 7.85
C SER A 5 -76.77 -17.46 8.39
N ASP A 6 -75.95 -18.41 8.84
CA ASP A 6 -74.52 -18.19 9.08
C ASP A 6 -73.72 -18.65 7.84
N PRO A 7 -73.16 -17.72 7.04
CA PRO A 7 -72.31 -18.02 5.90
C PRO A 7 -70.86 -17.84 6.34
N GLY A 8 -70.15 -18.92 6.66
CA GLY A 8 -68.82 -18.74 7.23
C GLY A 8 -67.95 -19.97 7.37
N ALA A 9 -67.96 -20.87 6.38
CA ALA A 9 -66.83 -21.77 6.19
C ALA A 9 -65.62 -20.90 5.77
N ALA A 10 -64.91 -20.36 6.75
CA ALA A 10 -63.62 -19.71 6.54
C ALA A 10 -62.65 -20.77 6.04
N GLU A 11 -62.55 -20.86 4.72
CA GLU A 11 -61.43 -21.43 4.00
C GLU A 11 -60.16 -20.83 4.63
N GLU A 12 -59.47 -21.59 5.49
CA GLU A 12 -58.15 -21.23 5.99
C GLU A 12 -57.29 -20.97 4.77
N ARG A 13 -57.10 -19.69 4.42
CA ARG A 13 -56.14 -19.28 3.41
C ARG A 13 -54.78 -19.70 3.93
N ALA A 14 -54.35 -20.89 3.54
CA ALA A 14 -53.00 -21.36 3.73
C ALA A 14 -52.09 -20.28 3.14
N VAL A 15 -51.46 -19.48 4.00
CA VAL A 15 -50.47 -18.52 3.59
C VAL A 15 -49.32 -19.35 3.06
N ILE A 16 -49.24 -19.50 1.74
CA ILE A 16 -48.14 -20.18 1.07
C ILE A 16 -46.92 -19.29 1.29
N VAL A 17 -46.12 -19.61 2.30
CA VAL A 17 -44.83 -18.96 2.54
C VAL A 17 -43.87 -19.49 1.48
N LEU A 18 -43.73 -18.76 0.38
CA LEU A 18 -42.72 -19.02 -0.64
C LEU A 18 -41.33 -18.90 0.00
N ARG A 19 -40.62 -20.03 0.15
CA ARG A 19 -39.24 -20.06 0.65
C ARG A 19 -38.28 -20.26 -0.51
N LEU A 20 -37.37 -19.30 -0.70
CA LEU A 20 -36.27 -19.44 -1.64
C LEU A 20 -35.30 -20.52 -1.14
N ARG A 21 -34.89 -21.46 -2.00
CA ARG A 21 -33.91 -22.51 -1.63
C ARG A 21 -32.58 -21.85 -1.22
N PRO A 22 -31.85 -22.41 -0.23
CA PRO A 22 -30.56 -21.88 0.22
C PRO A 22 -29.53 -21.68 -0.91
N PHE A 23 -29.59 -22.51 -1.95
CA PHE A 23 -28.78 -22.36 -3.16
C PHE A 23 -28.95 -20.98 -3.82
N TRP A 24 -30.20 -20.55 -4.03
CA TRP A 24 -30.50 -19.27 -4.66
C TRP A 24 -30.08 -18.09 -3.78
N TRP A 25 -30.12 -18.23 -2.46
CA TRP A 25 -29.55 -17.24 -1.54
C TRP A 25 -28.02 -17.11 -1.70
N GLY A 26 -27.31 -18.22 -1.90
CA GLY A 26 -25.88 -18.19 -2.20
C GLY A 26 -25.59 -17.47 -3.51
N VAL A 27 -26.31 -17.84 -4.59
CA VAL A 27 -26.18 -17.21 -5.91
C VAL A 27 -26.49 -15.72 -5.87
N ILE A 28 -27.58 -15.33 -5.20
CA ILE A 28 -27.94 -13.91 -5.04
C ILE A 28 -26.84 -13.15 -4.30
N ASN A 29 -26.23 -13.72 -3.25
CA ASN A 29 -25.13 -13.06 -2.55
C ASN A 29 -23.88 -12.89 -3.44
N VAL A 30 -23.52 -13.89 -4.26
CA VAL A 30 -22.43 -13.73 -5.26
C VAL A 30 -22.78 -12.60 -6.22
N LEU A 31 -23.98 -12.63 -6.79
CA LEU A 31 -24.40 -11.65 -7.78
C LEU A 31 -24.47 -10.24 -7.19
N ILE A 32 -24.91 -10.10 -5.95
CA ILE A 32 -24.88 -8.83 -5.22
C ILE A 32 -23.43 -8.41 -4.95
N ALA A 33 -22.55 -9.31 -4.51
CA ALA A 33 -21.14 -8.98 -4.28
C ALA A 33 -20.45 -8.53 -5.57
N VAL A 34 -20.64 -9.25 -6.68
CA VAL A 34 -20.13 -8.86 -8.00
C VAL A 34 -20.75 -7.54 -8.44
N ALA A 35 -22.06 -7.34 -8.25
CA ALA A 35 -22.71 -6.08 -8.59
C ALA A 35 -22.17 -4.93 -7.73
N VAL A 36 -21.90 -5.14 -6.44
CA VAL A 36 -21.27 -4.14 -5.58
C VAL A 36 -19.89 -3.82 -6.11
N LEU A 37 -19.02 -4.81 -6.33
CA LEU A 37 -17.67 -4.59 -6.85
C LEU A 37 -17.66 -3.90 -8.24
N CYS A 38 -18.64 -4.19 -9.10
CA CYS A 38 -18.74 -3.56 -10.42
C CYS A 38 -19.41 -2.16 -10.42
N VAL A 39 -20.17 -1.81 -9.39
CA VAL A 39 -20.95 -0.55 -9.30
C VAL A 39 -20.39 0.38 -8.21
N GLU A 40 -19.48 -0.11 -7.37
CA GLU A 40 -18.86 0.65 -6.30
C GLU A 40 -18.09 1.84 -6.87
N PRO A 41 -18.34 3.06 -6.36
CA PRO A 41 -17.55 4.22 -6.76
C PRO A 41 -16.09 4.02 -6.37
N ASP A 42 -15.17 4.39 -7.27
CA ASP A 42 -13.71 4.35 -7.03
C ASP A 42 -13.31 5.05 -5.72
N SER A 43 -14.07 6.05 -5.27
CA SER A 43 -13.81 6.76 -4.01
C SER A 43 -14.00 5.91 -2.76
N ILE A 44 -14.82 4.86 -2.82
CA ILE A 44 -15.03 3.90 -1.73
C ILE A 44 -14.04 2.75 -1.88
N ALA A 45 -13.95 2.14 -3.07
CA ALA A 45 -13.04 1.04 -3.36
C ALA A 45 -11.60 1.38 -2.97
N ASN A 46 -11.05 2.48 -3.51
CA ASN A 46 -9.69 2.93 -3.19
C ASN A 46 -9.49 3.20 -1.69
N ALA A 47 -10.52 3.67 -0.98
CA ALA A 47 -10.41 3.93 0.46
C ALA A 47 -10.35 2.62 1.28
N VAL A 48 -11.08 1.58 0.85
CA VAL A 48 -11.04 0.26 1.47
C VAL A 48 -9.72 -0.43 1.15
N ASP A 49 -9.19 -0.28 -0.07
CA ASP A 49 -7.89 -0.81 -0.48
C ASP A 49 -6.75 -0.19 0.30
N ASP A 50 -6.71 1.15 0.36
CA ASP A 50 -5.74 1.91 1.14
C ASP A 50 -5.74 1.47 2.61
N TYR A 51 -6.92 1.30 3.18
CA TYR A 51 -7.04 0.89 4.58
C TYR A 51 -6.65 -0.58 4.78
N SER A 52 -7.06 -1.48 3.89
CA SER A 52 -6.72 -2.91 3.91
C SER A 52 -5.22 -3.12 3.80
N TYR A 53 -4.59 -2.44 2.86
CA TYR A 53 -3.16 -2.51 2.65
C TYR A 53 -2.38 -1.86 3.79
N ALA A 54 -2.84 -0.73 4.33
CA ALA A 54 -2.20 -0.11 5.50
C ALA A 54 -2.24 -1.02 6.74
N VAL A 55 -3.37 -1.70 6.99
CA VAL A 55 -3.48 -2.68 8.07
C VAL A 55 -2.56 -3.87 7.81
N PHE A 56 -2.54 -4.40 6.58
CA PHE A 56 -1.61 -5.46 6.20
C PHE A 56 -0.15 -5.05 6.42
N GLY A 57 0.26 -3.89 5.91
CA GLY A 57 1.60 -3.34 6.06
C GLY A 57 2.00 -3.20 7.53
N LYS A 58 1.12 -2.65 8.37
CA LYS A 58 1.38 -2.48 9.81
C LYS A 58 1.45 -3.79 10.60
N THR A 59 0.71 -4.83 10.18
CA THR A 59 0.57 -6.07 10.95
C THR A 59 1.43 -7.22 10.47
N VAL A 60 1.59 -7.40 9.16
CA VAL A 60 2.23 -8.57 8.55
C VAL A 60 3.29 -8.15 7.54
N GLY A 61 3.01 -7.17 6.69
CA GLY A 61 3.90 -6.71 5.63
C GLY A 61 5.23 -6.18 6.18
N GLY A 62 5.22 -5.25 7.13
CA GLY A 62 6.41 -4.64 7.72
C GLY A 62 7.32 -5.60 8.48
N PRO A 63 6.78 -6.53 9.30
CA PRO A 63 7.59 -7.59 9.92
C PRO A 63 8.27 -8.54 8.93
N ILE A 64 7.61 -8.85 7.81
CA ILE A 64 8.10 -9.82 6.81
C ILE A 64 9.06 -9.18 5.81
N TYR A 65 8.77 -7.94 5.41
CA TYR A 65 9.58 -7.20 4.47
C TYR A 65 10.89 -6.76 5.12
N ARG A 66 12.03 -7.24 4.61
CA ARG A 66 13.34 -7.01 5.23
C ARG A 66 14.01 -5.70 4.85
N GLY A 67 13.63 -5.12 3.72
CA GLY A 67 14.31 -3.94 3.17
C GLY A 67 15.80 -4.21 2.91
N LYS A 68 16.15 -5.17 2.03
CA LYS A 68 17.54 -5.65 1.89
C LYS A 68 18.50 -4.55 1.43
N SER A 69 18.00 -3.60 0.64
CA SER A 69 18.79 -2.55 0.02
C SER A 69 18.70 -1.21 0.76
N THR A 70 18.11 -1.16 1.96
CA THR A 70 17.98 0.10 2.73
C THR A 70 19.33 0.71 3.09
N ASP A 71 20.35 -0.13 3.28
CA ASP A 71 21.69 0.32 3.67
C ASP A 71 22.49 0.80 2.44
N ASP A 72 22.03 0.52 1.23
CA ASP A 72 22.64 1.06 -0.01
C ASP A 72 22.18 2.48 -0.34
N ILE A 73 21.14 2.96 0.34
CA ILE A 73 20.51 4.26 0.13
C ILE A 73 20.70 5.12 1.40
N GLY A 74 21.32 6.29 1.24
CA GLY A 74 21.47 7.29 2.29
C GLY A 74 20.58 8.49 2.02
N VAL A 75 20.14 9.18 3.08
CA VAL A 75 19.31 10.39 2.96
C VAL A 75 20.03 11.58 3.60
N VAL A 76 20.02 12.72 2.91
CA VAL A 76 20.40 14.02 3.46
C VAL A 76 19.15 14.90 3.50
N LEU A 77 18.86 15.48 4.67
CA LEU A 77 17.71 16.36 4.85
C LEU A 77 18.16 17.79 5.10
N LEU A 78 17.63 18.74 4.31
CA LEU A 78 17.67 20.15 4.64
C LEU A 78 16.42 20.51 5.46
N ASP A 79 16.59 20.63 6.78
CA ASP A 79 15.54 20.98 7.73
C ASP A 79 15.76 22.37 8.36
N ASP A 80 14.78 22.81 9.17
CA ASP A 80 14.81 24.11 9.84
C ASP A 80 16.03 24.24 10.77
N GLU A 81 16.39 23.16 11.47
CA GLU A 81 17.58 23.09 12.32
C GLU A 81 18.87 23.26 11.50
N SER A 82 18.94 22.60 10.33
CA SER A 82 20.08 22.72 9.42
C SER A 82 20.21 24.13 8.86
N LEU A 83 19.10 24.78 8.48
CA LEU A 83 19.14 26.17 8.00
C LEU A 83 19.66 27.10 9.09
N ALA A 84 19.18 26.93 10.33
CA ALA A 84 19.66 27.70 11.47
C ALA A 84 21.16 27.45 11.76
N GLY A 85 21.58 26.19 11.79
CA GLY A 85 22.98 25.78 12.03
C GLY A 85 23.95 26.29 10.95
N LEU A 86 23.50 26.28 9.69
CA LEU A 86 24.26 26.80 8.54
C LEU A 86 24.13 28.32 8.38
N LYS A 87 23.38 29.00 9.25
CA LYS A 87 23.12 30.45 9.19
C LYS A 87 22.55 30.89 7.85
N SER A 88 21.71 30.05 7.25
CA SER A 88 21.02 30.31 5.98
C SER A 88 19.55 30.67 6.23
N SER A 89 18.89 31.18 5.19
CA SER A 89 17.46 31.43 5.16
C SER A 89 16.75 30.52 4.16
N TRP A 90 15.42 30.56 4.20
CA TRP A 90 14.55 30.00 3.18
C TRP A 90 14.01 31.10 2.25
N PRO A 91 13.88 30.87 0.93
CA PRO A 91 14.36 29.70 0.18
C PRO A 91 15.88 29.61 0.18
N ALA A 92 16.41 28.40 0.41
CA ALA A 92 17.84 28.16 0.44
C ALA A 92 18.53 28.69 -0.83
N VAL A 93 19.69 29.32 -0.67
CA VAL A 93 20.47 29.84 -1.80
C VAL A 93 21.10 28.69 -2.60
N TYR A 94 21.29 28.83 -3.92
CA TYR A 94 21.87 27.78 -4.77
C TYR A 94 23.24 27.34 -4.28
N GLY A 95 24.01 28.28 -3.75
CA GLY A 95 25.33 28.09 -3.16
C GLY A 95 25.31 27.14 -1.97
N LEU A 96 24.25 27.16 -1.16
CA LEU A 96 24.10 26.22 -0.05
C LEU A 96 23.97 24.78 -0.57
N HIS A 97 23.11 24.57 -1.57
CA HIS A 97 22.99 23.27 -2.23
C HIS A 97 24.30 22.85 -2.88
N ALA A 98 25.00 23.78 -3.56
CA ALA A 98 26.31 23.52 -4.15
C ALA A 98 27.34 23.09 -3.09
N GLU A 99 27.34 23.72 -1.92
CA GLU A 99 28.26 23.38 -0.83
C GLU A 99 27.97 22.01 -0.22
N VAL A 100 26.70 21.69 0.03
CA VAL A 100 26.27 20.35 0.48
C VAL A 100 26.71 19.30 -0.53
N LEU A 101 26.42 19.52 -1.82
CA LEU A 101 26.80 18.62 -2.90
C LEU A 101 28.32 18.48 -3.04
N ARG A 102 29.09 19.57 -2.90
CA ARG A 102 30.57 19.49 -2.92
C ARG A 102 31.14 18.68 -1.76
N LYS A 103 30.53 18.74 -0.58
CA LYS A 103 30.93 17.92 0.56
C LYS A 103 30.57 16.45 0.34
N LEU A 104 29.37 16.16 -0.14
CA LEU A 104 28.98 14.81 -0.55
C LEU A 104 29.91 14.24 -1.63
N LEU A 105 30.33 15.07 -2.59
CA LEU A 105 31.23 14.67 -3.66
C LEU A 105 32.54 14.07 -3.11
N THR A 106 33.03 14.57 -1.96
CA THR A 106 34.25 14.03 -1.31
C THR A 106 34.09 12.62 -0.75
N ALA A 107 32.86 12.20 -0.44
CA ALA A 107 32.57 10.83 -0.03
C ALA A 107 32.50 9.86 -1.22
N ALA A 108 32.42 10.36 -2.46
CA ALA A 108 32.23 9.58 -3.68
C ALA A 108 30.99 8.66 -3.62
N PRO A 109 29.77 9.24 -3.54
CA PRO A 109 28.54 8.46 -3.64
C PRO A 109 28.43 7.80 -5.02
N LYS A 110 27.63 6.74 -5.11
CA LYS A 110 27.34 6.05 -6.37
C LYS A 110 26.43 6.88 -7.28
N ALA A 111 25.51 7.61 -6.69
CA ALA A 111 24.54 8.46 -7.36
C ALA A 111 23.97 9.48 -6.37
N VAL A 112 23.48 10.61 -6.87
CA VAL A 112 22.76 11.61 -6.06
C VAL A 112 21.42 11.94 -6.70
N PHE A 113 20.34 11.84 -5.94
CA PHE A 113 19.03 12.37 -6.31
C PHE A 113 18.76 13.64 -5.53
N ILE A 114 18.30 14.68 -6.21
CA ILE A 114 18.00 15.99 -5.64
C ILE A 114 16.48 16.21 -5.77
N ASP A 115 15.81 16.13 -4.62
CA ASP A 115 14.37 16.36 -4.48
C ASP A 115 14.07 17.83 -4.18
N PHE A 116 14.61 18.71 -5.03
CA PHE A 116 14.39 20.15 -5.00
C PHE A 116 14.04 20.61 -6.40
N THR A 117 13.04 21.49 -6.51
CA THR A 117 12.72 22.09 -7.81
C THR A 117 13.37 23.47 -7.92
N PHE A 118 14.39 23.60 -8.77
CA PHE A 118 15.02 24.89 -9.08
C PHE A 118 14.29 25.60 -10.22
N ARG A 119 13.35 26.50 -9.87
CA ARG A 119 12.45 27.13 -10.85
C ARG A 119 12.95 28.46 -11.39
N ASP A 120 13.00 29.46 -10.53
CA ASP A 120 13.13 30.86 -10.93
C ASP A 120 14.55 31.35 -10.74
N ARG A 121 15.10 32.11 -11.69
CA ARG A 121 16.37 32.80 -11.50
C ARG A 121 16.20 33.93 -10.48
N ARG A 122 17.19 34.09 -9.59
CA ARG A 122 17.15 35.04 -8.47
C ARG A 122 18.26 36.11 -8.55
N THR A 123 18.51 36.66 -9.74
CA THR A 123 19.60 37.62 -10.01
C THR A 123 19.09 38.92 -10.64
N GLU A 124 19.85 40.02 -10.50
CA GLU A 124 19.44 41.37 -10.94
C GLU A 124 19.29 41.54 -12.47
N ALA A 125 19.95 40.71 -13.27
CA ALA A 125 19.87 40.76 -14.73
C ALA A 125 19.96 39.36 -15.37
N PRO A 126 19.35 39.13 -16.54
CA PRO A 126 19.70 37.98 -17.37
C PRO A 126 21.19 38.08 -17.72
N PRO A 127 21.93 36.96 -17.85
CA PRO A 127 23.30 36.99 -18.34
C PRO A 127 23.34 37.73 -19.68
N THR A 128 24.42 38.45 -19.95
CA THR A 128 24.65 39.11 -21.25
C THR A 128 24.47 38.07 -22.37
N GLY A 129 23.37 38.17 -23.13
CA GLY A 129 22.94 37.16 -24.10
C GLY A 129 21.60 36.46 -23.79
N GLY A 130 20.89 36.82 -22.72
CA GLY A 130 19.53 36.34 -22.45
C GLY A 130 18.56 36.69 -23.59
N GLU A 131 17.69 35.74 -23.94
CA GLU A 131 16.67 35.91 -24.96
C GLU A 131 15.79 37.13 -24.63
N PRO A 132 15.55 38.06 -25.57
CA PRO A 132 14.67 39.19 -25.33
C PRO A 132 13.26 38.71 -24.96
N GLY A 133 12.83 38.96 -23.72
CA GLY A 133 11.53 38.53 -23.19
C GLY A 133 11.56 37.40 -22.15
N GLU A 134 12.72 37.03 -21.61
CA GLU A 134 12.81 36.13 -20.45
C GLU A 134 12.04 36.71 -19.25
N TRP A 135 11.05 35.95 -18.73
CA TRP A 135 10.31 36.34 -17.54
C TRP A 135 11.22 36.25 -16.31
N LEU A 136 11.36 37.36 -15.58
CA LEU A 136 12.07 37.43 -14.31
C LEU A 136 11.12 37.90 -13.21
N PRO A 137 11.12 37.26 -12.02
CA PRO A 137 10.35 37.77 -10.90
C PRO A 137 10.86 39.16 -10.51
N GLU A 138 9.97 40.10 -10.24
CA GLU A 138 10.34 41.44 -9.74
C GLU A 138 10.60 41.45 -8.23
N ARG A 139 10.07 40.45 -7.51
CA ARG A 139 10.16 40.31 -6.05
C ARG A 139 10.69 38.93 -5.71
N TYR A 140 11.97 38.85 -5.42
CA TYR A 140 12.64 37.61 -5.05
C TYR A 140 13.72 37.87 -3.99
N VAL A 141 14.14 36.80 -3.32
CA VAL A 141 15.32 36.81 -2.47
C VAL A 141 16.54 36.73 -3.38
N ARG A 142 17.35 37.80 -3.44
CA ARG A 142 18.53 37.87 -4.31
C ARG A 142 19.53 36.75 -3.99
N ASP A 143 20.00 36.07 -5.03
CA ASP A 143 20.93 34.97 -4.97
C ASP A 143 21.75 34.86 -6.27
N ASP A 144 22.99 35.33 -6.20
CA ASP A 144 23.95 35.34 -7.33
C ASP A 144 24.80 34.05 -7.40
N SER A 145 24.46 33.02 -6.61
CA SER A 145 25.28 31.80 -6.46
C SER A 145 24.91 30.64 -7.39
N LEU A 146 24.01 30.84 -8.37
CA LEU A 146 23.60 29.80 -9.33
C LEU A 146 24.79 29.15 -10.04
N MET A 147 25.79 29.94 -10.43
CA MET A 147 27.00 29.43 -11.09
C MET A 147 27.80 28.47 -10.19
N MET A 148 27.73 28.59 -8.86
CA MET A 148 28.36 27.63 -7.96
C MET A 148 27.70 26.26 -8.05
N LEU A 149 26.37 26.22 -8.16
CA LEU A 149 25.62 24.98 -8.35
C LEU A 149 25.92 24.35 -9.70
N VAL A 150 25.87 25.14 -10.78
CA VAL A 150 26.25 24.68 -12.14
C VAL A 150 27.65 24.06 -12.16
N ASN A 151 28.64 24.78 -11.63
CA ASN A 151 30.02 24.29 -11.56
C ASN A 151 30.14 23.01 -10.71
N THR A 152 29.35 22.90 -9.64
CA THR A 152 29.35 21.69 -8.81
C THR A 152 28.79 20.49 -9.59
N LEU A 153 27.69 20.65 -10.31
CA LEU A 153 27.10 19.59 -11.13
C LEU A 153 28.03 19.18 -12.28
N GLN A 154 28.75 20.14 -12.87
CA GLN A 154 29.84 19.85 -13.81
C GLN A 154 30.92 18.95 -13.19
N MET A 155 31.30 19.18 -11.92
CA MET A 155 32.26 18.30 -11.22
C MET A 155 31.71 16.88 -11.06
N TYR A 156 30.43 16.72 -10.73
CA TYR A 156 29.79 15.41 -10.68
C TYR A 156 29.86 14.68 -12.02
N GLN A 157 29.54 15.39 -13.12
CA GLN A 157 29.63 14.85 -14.47
C GLN A 157 31.07 14.45 -14.84
N MET A 158 32.06 15.30 -14.53
CA MET A 158 33.49 14.99 -14.76
C MET A 158 33.98 13.78 -13.97
N MET A 159 33.44 13.56 -12.77
CA MET A 159 33.77 12.39 -11.94
C MET A 159 32.93 11.15 -12.27
N GLY A 160 32.03 11.23 -13.25
CA GLY A 160 31.17 10.11 -13.64
C GLY A 160 30.15 9.71 -12.58
N ILE A 161 29.79 10.61 -11.65
CA ILE A 161 28.77 10.34 -10.64
C ILE A 161 27.44 10.93 -11.13
N PRO A 162 26.41 10.11 -11.43
CA PRO A 162 25.15 10.61 -11.94
C PRO A 162 24.38 11.40 -10.88
N VAL A 163 23.81 12.51 -11.34
CA VAL A 163 22.90 13.36 -10.56
C VAL A 163 21.53 13.34 -11.21
N TYR A 164 20.51 13.02 -10.43
CA TYR A 164 19.11 13.05 -10.82
C TYR A 164 18.44 14.26 -10.18
N LEU A 165 17.72 15.05 -10.97
CA LEU A 165 17.10 16.29 -10.50
C LEU A 165 15.59 16.26 -10.75
N GLN A 166 14.82 16.50 -9.69
CA GLN A 166 13.37 16.67 -9.77
C GLN A 166 13.02 17.89 -10.63
N ALA A 167 12.32 17.66 -11.75
CA ALA A 167 11.89 18.73 -12.65
C ALA A 167 10.59 19.44 -12.18
N GLY A 168 9.97 18.98 -11.09
CA GLY A 168 8.66 19.44 -10.63
C GLY A 168 7.52 19.06 -11.59
N ALA A 169 6.33 19.62 -11.36
CA ALA A 169 5.23 19.52 -12.32
C ALA A 169 5.52 20.44 -13.51
N LEU A 170 5.98 19.85 -14.63
CA LEU A 170 6.23 20.59 -15.87
C LEU A 170 4.87 20.95 -16.51
N ASN A 171 4.27 22.03 -16.03
CA ASN A 171 3.07 22.61 -16.64
C ASN A 171 3.49 23.47 -17.84
N PHE A 172 2.80 23.33 -18.96
CA PHE A 172 3.02 24.06 -20.23
C PHE A 172 3.06 25.61 -20.15
N TYR A 173 2.71 26.18 -18.99
CA TYR A 173 2.58 27.63 -18.77
C TYR A 173 3.69 28.23 -17.90
N GLN A 174 4.70 27.45 -17.48
CA GLN A 174 5.73 27.93 -16.56
C GLN A 174 7.12 27.90 -17.22
N HIS A 175 7.78 29.06 -17.27
CA HIS A 175 9.20 29.13 -17.59
C HIS A 175 10.01 28.47 -16.47
N HIS A 176 10.88 27.53 -16.84
CA HIS A 176 11.88 26.96 -15.93
C HIS A 176 13.27 27.40 -16.38
N ALA A 177 13.58 28.69 -16.18
CA ALA A 177 14.84 29.29 -16.62
C ALA A 177 16.06 28.51 -16.08
N VAL A 178 16.03 28.19 -14.78
CA VAL A 178 17.15 27.52 -14.12
C VAL A 178 17.28 26.06 -14.54
N LEU A 179 16.18 25.30 -14.68
CA LEU A 179 16.26 23.89 -15.09
C LEU A 179 16.93 23.73 -16.46
N SER A 180 16.72 24.66 -17.39
CA SER A 180 17.36 24.62 -18.70
C SER A 180 18.90 24.74 -18.63
N GLU A 181 19.42 25.46 -17.63
CA GLU A 181 20.86 25.60 -17.38
C GLU A 181 21.46 24.38 -16.67
N LEU A 182 20.67 23.69 -15.84
CA LEU A 182 21.11 22.51 -15.09
C LEU A 182 21.01 21.23 -15.91
N ALA A 183 20.03 21.13 -16.82
CA ALA A 183 19.73 19.93 -17.62
C ALA A 183 20.93 19.30 -18.34
N PRO A 184 21.92 20.04 -18.86
CA PRO A 184 23.10 19.43 -19.49
C PRO A 184 23.98 18.60 -18.53
N TYR A 185 23.84 18.77 -17.22
CA TYR A 185 24.70 18.16 -16.20
C TYR A 185 23.98 17.13 -15.33
N VAL A 186 22.66 16.98 -15.49
CA VAL A 186 21.82 16.11 -14.65
C VAL A 186 20.84 15.32 -15.51
N THR A 187 20.37 14.20 -14.97
CA THR A 187 19.21 13.50 -15.53
C THR A 187 17.95 14.04 -14.87
N LEU A 188 17.06 14.66 -15.66
CA LEU A 188 15.78 15.11 -15.13
C LEU A 188 14.88 13.91 -14.84
N VAL A 189 14.22 13.95 -13.69
CA VAL A 189 13.19 12.99 -13.29
C VAL A 189 11.88 13.71 -13.06
N ALA A 190 10.78 12.99 -13.24
CA ALA A 190 9.46 13.59 -13.12
C ALA A 190 9.27 13.96 -11.66
N GLY A 191 8.89 15.21 -11.42
CA GLY A 191 8.44 15.59 -10.10
C GLY A 191 7.20 14.79 -9.74
N TRP A 192 7.03 14.54 -8.46
CA TRP A 192 5.79 13.95 -7.96
C TRP A 192 4.67 15.00 -8.10
N GLY A 193 4.01 14.99 -9.26
CA GLY A 193 3.01 15.98 -9.64
C GLY A 193 1.73 15.76 -8.86
N ASP A 194 1.35 16.74 -8.04
CA ASP A 194 0.09 16.85 -7.29
C ASP A 194 -0.62 15.50 -7.05
N ALA A 195 -0.06 14.70 -6.14
CA ALA A 195 -0.74 13.58 -5.52
C ALA A 195 -2.19 13.95 -5.15
N ARG A 196 -3.16 13.28 -5.78
CA ARG A 196 -4.59 13.55 -5.56
C ARG A 196 -5.24 12.50 -4.65
N GLY A 197 -4.53 11.42 -4.32
CA GLY A 197 -5.05 10.27 -3.56
C GLY A 197 -4.74 10.34 -2.07
N ARG A 198 -5.61 9.73 -1.24
CA ARG A 198 -5.31 9.49 0.18
C ARG A 198 -4.14 8.50 0.36
N ALA A 199 -3.97 7.58 -0.59
CA ALA A 199 -2.86 6.63 -0.69
C ALA A 199 -1.48 7.31 -0.71
N ASP A 200 -1.40 8.45 -1.40
CA ASP A 200 -0.18 9.21 -1.63
C ASP A 200 0.35 9.84 -0.33
N VAL A 201 -0.55 10.51 0.41
CA VAL A 201 -0.26 11.09 1.74
C VAL A 201 0.11 10.01 2.75
N ARG A 202 -0.38 8.78 2.55
CA ARG A 202 -0.08 7.61 3.38
C ARG A 202 1.13 6.80 2.90
N ALA A 203 1.83 7.27 1.85
CA ALA A 203 2.97 6.59 1.24
C ALA A 203 2.68 5.10 0.93
N LEU A 204 1.46 4.78 0.48
CA LEU A 204 1.04 3.42 0.17
C LEU A 204 1.39 3.02 -1.25
N THR A 205 1.38 3.98 -2.17
CA THR A 205 1.63 3.74 -3.59
C THR A 205 2.70 4.68 -4.14
N TYR A 206 3.31 4.26 -5.23
CA TYR A 206 4.28 5.05 -5.98
C TYR A 206 4.01 4.94 -7.48
N PRO A 207 3.67 6.05 -8.17
CA PRO A 207 3.48 6.04 -9.60
C PRO A 207 4.84 5.92 -10.29
N MET A 208 5.06 4.79 -10.98
CA MET A 208 6.28 4.57 -11.77
C MET A 208 6.41 5.57 -12.93
N PHE A 209 5.28 6.07 -13.42
CA PHE A 209 5.19 7.03 -14.51
C PHE A 209 4.14 8.12 -14.21
N PRO A 210 4.48 9.13 -13.38
CA PRO A 210 3.53 10.17 -12.99
C PRO A 210 3.13 11.02 -14.21
N GLU A 211 1.85 11.36 -14.29
CA GLU A 211 1.33 12.22 -15.35
C GLU A 211 1.84 13.65 -15.21
N LEU A 212 2.17 14.25 -16.34
CA LEU A 212 2.48 15.67 -16.41
C LEU A 212 1.18 16.39 -16.74
N ARG A 213 0.83 17.40 -15.94
CA ARG A 213 -0.43 18.12 -16.07
C ARG A 213 -0.56 18.71 -17.48
N ASN A 214 -1.64 18.35 -18.18
CA ASN A 214 -1.95 18.73 -19.56
C ASN A 214 -1.08 18.08 -20.65
N ALA A 215 -0.33 17.01 -20.35
CA ALA A 215 0.10 16.05 -21.37
C ALA A 215 -1.16 15.27 -21.80
N ASP A 216 -2.09 16.01 -22.38
CA ASP A 216 -3.42 15.59 -22.73
C ASP A 216 -3.27 14.51 -23.81
N ASP A 217 -3.97 13.38 -23.65
CA ASP A 217 -4.10 12.34 -24.70
C ASP A 217 -4.65 12.92 -26.02
N SER A 218 -5.09 14.19 -26.01
CA SER A 218 -5.51 14.99 -27.16
C SER A 218 -4.39 15.35 -28.14
N TYR A 219 -3.11 15.24 -27.77
CA TYR A 219 -1.98 15.31 -28.73
C TYR A 219 -1.79 13.98 -29.48
N GLY A 220 -2.83 13.52 -30.17
CA GLY A 220 -2.72 12.58 -31.29
C GLY A 220 -1.75 11.39 -31.14
N ALA A 221 -1.62 10.82 -29.94
CA ALA A 221 -0.70 9.72 -29.64
C ALA A 221 -1.15 8.37 -30.26
N SER A 222 -1.99 8.42 -31.29
CA SER A 222 -2.36 7.29 -32.13
C SER A 222 -1.34 7.03 -33.25
N ASP A 223 -0.44 7.98 -33.56
CA ASP A 223 0.63 7.77 -34.53
C ASP A 223 2.01 7.73 -33.85
N VAL A 224 2.56 6.51 -33.73
CA VAL A 224 3.89 6.21 -33.16
C VAL A 224 4.99 7.08 -33.77
N ALA A 225 4.85 7.49 -35.04
CA ALA A 225 5.82 8.34 -35.72
C ALA A 225 6.00 9.71 -35.04
N ASN A 226 4.94 10.27 -34.47
CA ASN A 226 4.91 11.62 -33.89
C ASN A 226 5.22 11.68 -32.39
N LEU A 227 5.52 10.55 -31.73
CA LEU A 227 5.94 10.52 -30.32
C LEU A 227 7.23 11.34 -30.14
N PRO A 228 7.22 12.45 -29.39
CA PRO A 228 8.40 13.30 -29.22
C PRO A 228 9.20 12.84 -27.99
N LEU A 229 10.00 11.79 -28.14
CA LEU A 229 10.93 11.34 -27.11
C LEU A 229 12.15 12.28 -27.05
N CYS A 230 12.50 12.80 -25.87
CA CYS A 230 13.65 13.70 -25.72
C CYS A 230 14.98 12.95 -25.91
N ASP A 231 15.85 13.49 -26.78
CA ASP A 231 17.29 13.26 -26.70
C ASP A 231 17.82 13.99 -25.45
N ASP A 232 18.14 13.20 -24.43
CA ASP A 232 18.83 13.57 -23.20
C ASP A 232 18.30 14.82 -22.49
N ALA A 233 16.99 14.91 -22.32
CA ALA A 233 16.32 15.96 -21.56
C ALA A 233 16.78 17.39 -21.90
N ARG A 234 17.26 17.64 -23.13
CA ARG A 234 17.62 18.98 -23.57
C ARG A 234 16.35 19.79 -23.80
N MET A 235 15.97 20.57 -22.79
CA MET A 235 14.91 21.57 -22.93
C MET A 235 15.33 22.57 -24.02
N ARG A 236 14.55 22.67 -25.10
CA ARG A 236 14.77 23.69 -26.14
C ARG A 236 13.97 24.94 -25.79
N SER A 237 14.66 26.06 -25.61
CA SER A 237 14.02 27.38 -25.56
C SER A 237 13.39 27.67 -26.92
N THR A 238 12.09 28.03 -26.97
CA THR A 238 11.45 28.40 -28.25
C THR A 238 11.52 29.88 -28.60
N GLY A 239 12.46 30.65 -28.03
CA GLY A 239 12.64 32.08 -28.33
C GLY A 239 11.49 32.99 -27.91
N ASN A 240 10.33 32.42 -27.56
CA ASN A 240 9.13 33.13 -27.12
C ASN A 240 8.85 32.87 -25.63
N GLY A 241 9.83 32.33 -24.90
CA GLY A 241 9.65 31.91 -23.52
C GLY A 241 8.83 30.62 -23.32
N ASN A 242 8.02 30.24 -24.30
CA ASN A 242 7.48 28.89 -24.50
C ASN A 242 8.50 27.77 -24.20
N LEU A 243 8.42 27.04 -23.08
CA LEU A 243 9.00 25.69 -23.03
C LEU A 243 8.15 24.78 -23.92
N ARG A 244 8.42 24.79 -25.21
CA ARG A 244 7.89 23.84 -26.20
C ARG A 244 9.07 23.08 -26.80
N GLY A 245 9.62 22.14 -26.05
CA GLY A 245 10.82 21.42 -26.46
C GLY A 245 10.82 19.98 -25.99
N CYS A 246 10.44 19.09 -26.91
CA CYS A 246 10.30 17.63 -26.79
C CYS A 246 9.33 17.21 -25.66
N ASP A 247 8.42 16.29 -25.95
CA ASP A 247 7.45 15.87 -24.94
C ASP A 247 8.21 15.22 -23.80
N VAL A 248 8.03 15.82 -22.64
CA VAL A 248 8.39 15.32 -21.32
C VAL A 248 7.75 13.94 -21.04
N ALA A 249 6.92 13.42 -21.95
CA ALA A 249 6.27 12.12 -21.96
C ALA A 249 7.20 10.91 -21.81
N GLY A 250 8.53 11.08 -21.80
CA GLY A 250 9.55 10.06 -21.52
C GLY A 250 10.27 10.19 -20.17
N ILE A 251 9.94 11.18 -19.35
CA ILE A 251 10.53 11.32 -18.01
C ILE A 251 9.77 10.43 -17.03
N THR A 252 10.43 9.40 -16.51
CA THR A 252 9.93 8.53 -15.43
C THR A 252 10.10 9.17 -14.06
N ALA A 253 9.44 8.58 -13.05
CA ALA A 253 9.67 8.96 -11.66
C ALA A 253 11.13 8.72 -11.23
N ALA A 254 11.55 9.34 -10.11
CA ALA A 254 12.94 9.25 -9.64
C ALA A 254 13.44 7.80 -9.47
N ALA A 255 12.70 6.96 -8.75
CA ALA A 255 13.10 5.58 -8.47
C ALA A 255 13.30 4.72 -9.74
N PRO A 256 12.33 4.62 -10.67
CA PRO A 256 12.53 3.87 -11.92
C PRO A 256 13.67 4.44 -12.77
N THR A 257 13.90 5.76 -12.78
CA THR A 257 15.01 6.35 -13.55
C THR A 257 16.36 5.93 -13.00
N ILE A 258 16.52 6.00 -11.66
CA ILE A 258 17.74 5.59 -10.97
C ILE A 258 17.98 4.08 -11.18
N TYR A 259 16.91 3.28 -11.04
CA TYR A 259 16.95 1.84 -11.28
C TYR A 259 17.41 1.52 -12.71
N GLN A 260 16.80 2.13 -13.72
CA GLN A 260 17.15 1.91 -15.12
C GLN A 260 18.62 2.23 -15.41
N HIS A 261 19.17 3.32 -14.86
CA HIS A 261 20.58 3.64 -15.05
C HIS A 261 21.47 2.58 -14.39
N LEU A 262 21.25 2.27 -13.12
CA LEU A 262 22.12 1.36 -12.36
C LEU A 262 22.00 -0.09 -12.83
N CYS A 263 20.83 -0.52 -13.30
CA CYS A 263 20.58 -1.88 -13.79
C CYS A 263 20.77 -2.04 -15.30
N SER A 264 21.28 -1.04 -16.02
CA SER A 264 21.55 -1.15 -17.46
C SER A 264 23.04 -1.04 -17.81
N LYS A 265 23.38 -1.52 -19.01
CA LYS A 265 24.69 -1.36 -19.66
C LYS A 265 25.86 -1.74 -18.72
N ALA A 266 26.81 -0.81 -18.54
CA ALA A 266 28.06 -1.04 -17.82
C ALA A 266 27.88 -1.15 -16.29
N GLU A 267 26.82 -0.56 -15.72
CA GLU A 267 26.59 -0.55 -14.28
C GLU A 267 25.99 -1.85 -13.76
N ARG A 268 25.24 -2.57 -14.62
CA ARG A 268 24.49 -3.77 -14.25
C ARG A 268 25.35 -4.83 -13.57
N ALA A 269 26.56 -5.08 -14.05
CA ALA A 269 27.44 -6.09 -13.46
C ALA A 269 27.77 -5.76 -11.99
N GLY A 270 28.14 -4.50 -11.71
CA GLY A 270 28.41 -4.05 -10.34
C GLY A 270 27.15 -4.01 -9.46
N SER A 271 25.97 -3.75 -10.04
CA SER A 271 24.70 -3.82 -9.32
C SER A 271 24.33 -5.25 -8.92
N LEU A 272 24.55 -6.24 -9.80
CA LEU A 272 24.34 -7.65 -9.48
C LEU A 272 25.32 -8.14 -8.41
N GLU A 273 26.58 -7.70 -8.42
CA GLU A 273 27.57 -8.01 -7.38
C GLU A 273 27.17 -7.49 -5.98
N ARG A 274 26.40 -6.40 -5.92
CA ARG A 274 25.82 -5.87 -4.68
C ARG A 274 24.57 -6.62 -4.22
N GLY A 275 24.09 -7.57 -5.01
CA GLY A 275 22.87 -8.32 -4.72
C GLY A 275 21.57 -7.59 -5.09
N TRP A 276 21.64 -6.55 -5.92
CA TRP A 276 20.44 -5.89 -6.45
C TRP A 276 19.78 -6.72 -7.54
N THR A 277 18.46 -6.73 -7.55
CA THR A 277 17.63 -7.39 -8.57
C THR A 277 17.52 -6.46 -9.79
N CYS A 278 18.15 -6.82 -10.89
CA CYS A 278 18.17 -6.03 -12.14
C CYS A 278 17.45 -6.76 -13.28
N ASP A 279 16.14 -6.59 -13.36
CA ASP A 279 15.25 -7.24 -14.33
C ASP A 279 15.10 -6.40 -15.60
N GLU A 280 15.19 -7.07 -16.75
CA GLU A 280 15.17 -6.41 -18.06
C GLU A 280 13.80 -5.84 -18.42
N SER A 281 12.71 -6.43 -17.90
CA SER A 281 11.33 -5.98 -18.15
C SER A 281 11.07 -4.56 -17.64
N LEU A 282 11.82 -4.11 -16.63
CA LEU A 282 11.75 -2.77 -16.07
C LEU A 282 12.67 -1.76 -16.78
N LEU A 283 13.52 -2.23 -17.70
CA LEU A 283 14.42 -1.36 -18.45
C LEU A 283 13.68 -0.78 -19.66
N MET A 284 13.71 0.56 -19.75
CA MET A 284 13.10 1.27 -20.87
C MET A 284 13.74 0.83 -22.20
N PRO A 285 12.95 0.48 -23.22
CA PRO A 285 13.44 0.16 -24.56
C PRO A 285 14.23 1.32 -25.19
N SER A 286 14.98 1.02 -26.25
CA SER A 286 15.69 2.07 -27.02
C SER A 286 14.70 3.14 -27.49
N LYS A 287 15.14 4.39 -27.49
CA LYS A 287 14.34 5.53 -28.00
C LYS A 287 13.99 5.37 -29.49
N ASP A 288 14.78 4.61 -30.24
CA ASP A 288 14.51 4.27 -31.65
C ASP A 288 13.31 3.31 -31.78
N ASP A 289 13.05 2.50 -30.76
CA ASP A 289 11.90 1.58 -30.70
C ASP A 289 10.71 2.25 -30.01
N LYS A 290 10.11 3.20 -30.71
CA LYS A 290 8.94 3.94 -30.22
C LYS A 290 7.74 3.04 -29.90
N ALA A 291 7.56 1.94 -30.65
CA ALA A 291 6.47 1.00 -30.45
C ALA A 291 6.68 0.14 -29.19
N GLY A 292 7.89 -0.39 -29.02
CA GLY A 292 8.28 -1.08 -27.79
C GLY A 292 8.21 -0.16 -26.57
N TRP A 293 8.66 1.09 -26.71
CA TRP A 293 8.54 2.11 -25.67
C TRP A 293 7.09 2.36 -25.25
N LEU A 294 6.17 2.50 -26.21
CA LEU A 294 4.75 2.75 -25.91
C LEU A 294 4.11 1.57 -25.18
N THR A 295 4.44 0.34 -25.61
CA THR A 295 3.98 -0.90 -24.98
C THR A 295 4.51 -0.99 -23.55
N TRP A 296 5.83 -0.85 -23.38
CA TRP A 296 6.48 -0.83 -22.07
C TRP A 296 5.89 0.24 -21.14
N LYS A 297 5.64 1.44 -21.64
CA LYS A 297 5.01 2.52 -20.87
C LYS A 297 3.60 2.15 -20.43
N GLN A 298 2.80 1.53 -21.28
CA GLN A 298 1.45 1.06 -20.92
C GLN A 298 1.51 -0.03 -19.85
N ASP A 299 2.45 -0.97 -19.97
CA ASP A 299 2.62 -2.05 -19.00
C ASP A 299 3.05 -1.53 -17.62
N VAL A 300 4.04 -0.64 -17.57
CA VAL A 300 4.53 -0.02 -16.32
C VAL A 300 3.47 0.91 -15.72
N ARG A 301 2.70 1.65 -16.53
CA ARG A 301 1.56 2.45 -16.06
C ARG A 301 0.44 1.58 -15.50
N GLY A 302 0.18 0.43 -16.11
CA GLY A 302 -0.84 -0.51 -15.68
C GLY A 302 -0.48 -1.30 -14.41
N ARG A 303 0.73 -1.12 -13.88
CA ARG A 303 1.23 -1.78 -12.65
C ARG A 303 1.83 -0.76 -11.67
N PRO A 304 1.02 0.11 -11.04
CA PRO A 304 1.51 0.99 -9.98
C PRO A 304 2.15 0.17 -8.85
N MET A 305 3.16 0.75 -8.21
CA MET A 305 3.84 0.10 -7.11
C MET A 305 3.11 0.38 -5.81
N TRP A 306 2.83 -0.66 -5.04
CA TRP A 306 2.44 -0.57 -3.64
C TRP A 306 3.69 -0.71 -2.77
N LEU A 307 3.96 0.33 -1.99
CA LEU A 307 5.20 0.44 -1.22
C LEU A 307 5.20 -0.53 -0.05
N SER A 308 6.24 -1.35 0.03
CA SER A 308 6.52 -2.22 1.16
C SER A 308 7.48 -1.51 2.11
N TRP A 309 7.00 -1.13 3.29
CA TRP A 309 7.79 -0.49 4.33
C TRP A 309 8.19 -1.51 5.39
N PRO A 310 9.48 -1.69 5.71
CA PRO A 310 9.92 -2.64 6.71
C PRO A 310 9.72 -2.09 8.13
N ASP A 311 9.62 -2.97 9.13
CA ASP A 311 9.73 -2.62 10.57
C ASP A 311 11.19 -2.33 10.98
N LYS A 312 12.14 -2.43 10.03
CA LYS A 312 13.55 -2.13 10.24
C LYS A 312 13.69 -0.61 10.43
N GLN A 313 14.45 -0.21 11.46
CA GLN A 313 14.90 1.17 11.59
C GLN A 313 16.33 1.31 11.05
N ALA A 314 16.73 2.54 10.74
CA ALA A 314 18.09 2.85 10.33
C ALA A 314 19.11 2.38 11.38
N ASP A 315 20.06 1.55 10.95
CA ASP A 315 21.12 1.04 11.82
C ASP A 315 22.41 1.85 11.65
N TYR A 316 22.83 2.55 12.71
CA TYR A 316 24.08 3.32 12.75
C TYR A 316 25.17 2.64 13.59
N THR A 317 25.00 1.38 13.97
CA THR A 317 25.97 0.67 14.84
C THR A 317 27.37 0.56 14.23
N SER A 318 27.45 0.50 12.90
CA SER A 318 28.71 0.49 12.15
C SER A 318 29.38 1.86 12.05
N TRP A 319 28.67 2.94 12.38
CA TRP A 319 29.20 4.30 12.29
C TRP A 319 30.03 4.61 13.53
N THR A 320 31.09 5.37 13.32
CA THR A 320 31.88 5.93 14.41
C THR A 320 30.99 6.85 15.26
N LYS A 321 31.01 6.65 16.58
CA LYS A 321 30.20 7.43 17.52
C LYS A 321 30.83 8.80 17.76
N ALA A 322 30.03 9.85 17.58
CA ALA A 322 30.41 11.19 17.97
C ALA A 322 30.05 11.45 19.44
N TYR A 323 30.82 12.31 20.09
CA TYR A 323 30.59 12.71 21.48
C TYR A 323 30.53 14.24 21.59
N ASP A 324 29.62 14.75 22.41
CA ASP A 324 29.54 16.17 22.73
C ASP A 324 30.59 16.55 23.80
N GLN A 325 30.59 17.83 24.19
CA GLN A 325 31.50 18.35 25.24
C GLN A 325 31.27 17.74 26.62
N HIS A 326 30.13 17.07 26.83
CA HIS A 326 29.74 16.42 28.09
C HIS A 326 29.87 14.88 28.00
N CYS A 327 30.56 14.36 26.98
CA CYS A 327 30.71 12.93 26.70
C CYS A 327 29.40 12.17 26.43
N ASN A 328 28.33 12.87 26.06
CA ASN A 328 27.12 12.22 25.57
C ASN A 328 27.28 11.82 24.10
N VAL A 329 26.71 10.67 23.73
CA VAL A 329 26.72 10.22 22.33
C VAL A 329 25.83 11.15 21.51
N VAL A 330 26.42 11.83 20.53
CA VAL A 330 25.70 12.58 19.52
C VAL A 330 25.26 11.60 18.45
N ARG A 331 23.95 11.52 18.20
CA ARG A 331 23.39 10.65 17.18
C ARG A 331 23.34 11.41 15.84
N PRO A 332 23.59 10.73 14.71
CA PRO A 332 23.36 11.32 13.39
C PRO A 332 21.91 11.73 13.20
N TYR A 333 20.97 10.90 13.68
CA TYR A 333 19.55 11.20 13.65
C TYR A 333 18.87 10.58 14.88
N GLU A 334 17.86 11.26 15.42
CA GLU A 334 17.19 10.83 16.66
C GLU A 334 16.24 9.65 16.43
N CYS A 335 16.78 8.44 16.41
CA CYS A 335 15.99 7.20 16.34
C CYS A 335 16.32 6.27 17.52
N SER A 336 15.29 5.65 18.09
CA SER A 336 15.43 4.62 19.12
C SER A 336 15.43 3.23 18.48
N GLN A 337 16.56 2.52 18.53
CA GLN A 337 16.59 1.13 18.08
C GLN A 337 15.63 0.27 18.91
N ASP A 338 14.71 -0.40 18.23
CA ASP A 338 13.80 -1.36 18.85
C ASP A 338 14.51 -2.72 19.01
N THR A 339 14.08 -3.51 19.98
CA THR A 339 14.74 -4.79 20.29
C THR A 339 14.54 -5.80 19.15
N GLU A 340 15.57 -6.57 18.80
CA GLU A 340 15.44 -7.64 17.80
C GLU A 340 14.39 -8.67 18.26
N GLN A 341 13.31 -8.79 17.48
CA GLN A 341 12.26 -9.78 17.66
C GLN A 341 12.01 -10.45 16.31
N SER A 342 11.67 -11.73 16.31
CA SER A 342 11.34 -12.45 15.08
C SER A 342 10.09 -11.85 14.40
N ALA A 343 10.05 -11.93 13.07
CA ALA A 343 8.93 -11.41 12.26
C ALA A 343 7.57 -11.94 12.72
N VAL A 344 7.49 -13.22 13.11
CA VAL A 344 6.27 -13.85 13.61
C VAL A 344 5.80 -13.22 14.92
N MET A 345 6.73 -12.99 15.86
CA MET A 345 6.37 -12.41 17.16
C MET A 345 5.93 -10.95 17.01
N ARG A 346 6.60 -10.18 16.13
CA ARG A 346 6.17 -8.82 15.76
C ARG A 346 4.78 -8.82 15.13
N SER A 347 4.51 -9.76 14.21
CA SER A 347 3.21 -9.85 13.57
C SER A 347 2.08 -10.12 14.58
N ILE A 348 2.29 -11.05 15.51
CA ILE A 348 1.34 -11.35 16.59
C ILE A 348 1.13 -10.12 17.48
N ARG A 349 2.21 -9.45 17.89
CA ARG A 349 2.14 -8.22 18.70
C ARG A 349 1.35 -7.12 17.98
N ASN A 350 1.64 -6.91 16.70
CA ASN A 350 1.02 -5.85 15.91
C ASN A 350 -0.49 -6.15 15.70
N LEU A 351 -0.86 -7.41 15.49
CA LEU A 351 -2.25 -7.88 15.45
C LEU A 351 -2.97 -7.68 16.80
N LEU A 352 -2.35 -8.06 17.92
CA LEU A 352 -2.92 -7.84 19.26
C LEU A 352 -3.15 -6.35 19.53
N ALA A 353 -2.26 -5.48 19.04
CA ALA A 353 -2.43 -4.05 19.18
C ALA A 353 -3.55 -3.47 18.29
N LEU A 354 -3.75 -4.02 17.08
CA LEU A 354 -4.90 -3.67 16.23
C LEU A 354 -6.24 -3.94 16.95
N PHE A 355 -6.31 -5.02 17.74
CA PHE A 355 -7.48 -5.36 18.54
C PHE A 355 -7.52 -4.69 19.93
N GLY A 356 -6.61 -3.76 20.23
CA GLY A 356 -6.57 -3.03 21.49
C GLY A 356 -6.14 -3.86 22.70
N VAL A 357 -5.54 -5.03 22.50
CA VAL A 357 -5.04 -5.91 23.58
C VAL A 357 -3.68 -5.43 24.11
N THR A 358 -2.85 -4.85 23.24
CA THR A 358 -1.52 -4.34 23.57
C THR A 358 -1.27 -2.96 22.95
N GLN A 359 -0.25 -2.23 23.40
CA GLN A 359 0.21 -1.01 22.73
C GLN A 359 1.39 -1.34 21.80
N GLN A 360 1.46 -0.67 20.65
CA GLN A 360 2.64 -0.73 19.79
C GLN A 360 3.70 0.29 20.27
N PRO A 361 5.00 -0.04 20.19
CA PRO A 361 6.05 0.96 20.35
C PRO A 361 5.94 1.99 19.22
N GLU A 362 6.09 3.27 19.57
CA GLU A 362 6.03 4.37 18.61
C GLU A 362 7.24 4.31 17.67
N VAL A 363 7.00 4.21 16.36
CA VAL A 363 8.06 4.21 15.34
C VAL A 363 8.15 5.59 14.70
N LYS A 364 9.31 6.26 14.88
CA LYS A 364 9.52 7.65 14.44
C LYS A 364 10.37 7.83 13.19
N CYS A 365 11.04 6.78 12.74
CA CYS A 365 12.10 6.91 11.75
C CYS A 365 11.91 6.01 10.55
N ALA A 366 12.27 6.55 9.39
CA ALA A 366 12.43 5.79 8.17
C ALA A 366 13.60 4.78 8.27
N PRO A 367 13.60 3.71 7.46
CA PRO A 367 14.62 2.66 7.51
C PRO A 367 16.00 3.06 6.94
N PHE A 368 16.19 4.31 6.54
CA PHE A 368 17.40 4.78 5.86
C PHE A 368 18.33 5.56 6.76
N GLN A 369 19.63 5.33 6.60
CA GLN A 369 20.64 6.15 7.27
C GLN A 369 20.57 7.59 6.77
N THR A 370 20.24 8.49 7.69
CA THR A 370 19.89 9.87 7.44
C THR A 370 20.82 10.79 8.22
N ILE A 371 21.27 11.87 7.59
CA ILE A 371 21.98 12.97 8.24
C ILE A 371 21.35 14.29 7.83
N SER A 372 21.46 15.29 8.69
CA SER A 372 21.02 16.66 8.34
C SER A 372 22.04 17.33 7.39
N ALA A 373 21.60 18.33 6.64
CA ALA A 373 22.48 19.09 5.75
C ALA A 373 23.58 19.82 6.53
N GLU A 374 23.34 20.23 7.77
CA GLU A 374 24.38 20.78 8.66
C GLU A 374 25.43 19.72 9.00
N GLN A 375 25.01 18.49 9.30
CA GLN A 375 25.92 17.40 9.67
C GLN A 375 26.84 16.97 8.52
N VAL A 376 26.49 17.27 7.26
CA VAL A 376 27.38 17.09 6.11
C VAL A 376 28.66 17.94 6.25
N PHE A 377 28.60 19.09 6.91
CA PHE A 377 29.74 19.98 7.14
C PHE A 377 30.46 19.71 8.45
N ARG A 378 29.75 19.16 9.44
CA ARG A 378 30.27 19.01 10.80
C ARG A 378 31.36 17.95 10.86
N GLU A 379 32.55 18.38 11.30
CA GLU A 379 33.59 17.46 11.76
C GLU A 379 33.32 17.10 13.21
N THR A 380 33.12 15.81 13.47
CA THR A 380 32.94 15.30 14.83
C THR A 380 34.31 14.88 15.39
N PRO A 381 34.75 15.40 16.54
CA PRO A 381 36.12 15.16 17.05
C PRO A 381 36.49 13.68 17.20
N SER A 382 35.51 12.82 17.47
CA SER A 382 35.66 11.39 17.74
C SER A 382 35.19 10.47 16.61
N ALA A 383 34.38 10.98 15.67
CA ALA A 383 33.82 10.18 14.59
C ALA A 383 34.20 10.64 13.18
N GLY A 384 34.93 11.74 13.04
CA GLY A 384 35.28 12.29 11.72
C GLY A 384 34.06 12.92 11.06
N ARG A 385 33.95 12.79 9.74
CA ARG A 385 32.81 13.32 8.98
C ARG A 385 31.84 12.18 8.70
N TRP A 386 30.61 12.29 9.20
CA TRP A 386 29.60 11.25 8.94
C TRP A 386 29.26 11.09 7.46
N VAL A 387 29.43 12.16 6.66
CA VAL A 387 29.26 12.11 5.20
C VAL A 387 30.12 11.02 4.53
N ASP A 388 31.25 10.64 5.12
CA ASP A 388 32.14 9.60 4.57
C ASP A 388 31.49 8.21 4.57
N ASN A 389 30.48 7.98 5.41
CA ASN A 389 29.70 6.72 5.42
C ASN A 389 28.83 6.55 4.17
N PHE A 390 28.64 7.60 3.34
CA PHE A 390 27.84 7.56 2.12
C PHE A 390 28.65 7.15 0.87
N LYS A 391 29.92 6.78 1.04
CA LYS A 391 30.74 6.24 -0.04
C LYS A 391 30.08 5.05 -0.73
N GLY A 392 29.97 5.10 -2.06
CA GLY A 392 29.38 4.04 -2.87
C GLY A 392 27.86 3.85 -2.68
N ARG A 393 27.18 4.74 -1.95
CA ARG A 393 25.73 4.71 -1.75
C ARG A 393 24.98 5.60 -2.71
N ILE A 394 23.70 5.33 -2.87
CA ILE A 394 22.77 6.22 -3.56
C ILE A 394 22.30 7.24 -2.53
N VAL A 395 22.55 8.52 -2.76
CA VAL A 395 22.19 9.58 -1.81
C VAL A 395 20.95 10.31 -2.29
N MET A 396 19.90 10.31 -1.47
CA MET A 396 18.70 11.11 -1.68
C MET A 396 18.81 12.40 -0.87
N TYR A 397 18.83 13.56 -1.55
CA TYR A 397 18.90 14.87 -0.91
C TYR A 397 17.56 15.58 -1.05
N GLY A 398 16.86 15.73 0.08
CA GLY A 398 15.53 16.35 0.14
C GLY A 398 15.39 17.38 1.27
N GLN A 399 14.17 17.85 1.49
CA GLN A 399 13.85 18.90 2.46
C GLN A 399 12.87 18.41 3.53
N ASN A 400 12.93 19.01 4.72
CA ASN A 400 11.97 18.82 5.80
C ASN A 400 11.73 20.15 6.53
N LEU A 401 10.89 21.00 5.96
CA LEU A 401 10.72 22.38 6.41
C LEU A 401 9.30 22.63 6.88
N GLN A 402 9.17 23.32 8.01
CA GLN A 402 7.87 23.67 8.55
C GLN A 402 7.06 24.53 7.57
N GLY A 403 5.81 24.14 7.35
CA GLY A 403 4.88 24.85 6.43
C GLY A 403 4.90 24.37 4.99
N PHE A 404 5.79 23.43 4.63
CA PHE A 404 5.75 22.72 3.35
C PHE A 404 4.86 21.47 3.45
N GLN A 405 4.10 21.17 2.40
CA GLN A 405 3.20 20.02 2.34
C GLN A 405 3.87 18.76 1.77
N ASP A 406 5.20 18.67 1.86
CA ASP A 406 5.99 17.54 1.35
C ASP A 406 6.29 16.52 2.47
N ILE A 407 5.21 16.06 3.11
CA ILE A 407 5.25 15.11 4.22
C ILE A 407 4.26 13.99 3.99
N VAL A 408 4.63 12.79 4.42
CA VAL A 408 3.83 11.57 4.26
C VAL A 408 3.87 10.71 5.50
N ARG A 409 2.89 9.82 5.66
CA ARG A 409 2.78 8.92 6.80
C ARG A 409 2.67 7.45 6.36
N PRO A 410 3.80 6.75 6.25
CA PRO A 410 3.82 5.33 5.96
C PRO A 410 3.05 4.48 6.99
N PRO A 411 2.53 3.31 6.61
CA PRO A 411 1.71 2.49 7.50
C PRO A 411 2.47 1.92 8.72
N THR A 412 3.80 1.77 8.61
CA THR A 412 4.67 1.24 9.68
C THR A 412 5.31 2.32 10.55
N ILE A 413 5.04 3.61 10.27
CA ILE A 413 5.65 4.76 10.96
C ILE A 413 4.54 5.63 11.53
N ASP A 414 4.63 5.99 12.82
CA ASP A 414 3.54 6.69 13.53
C ASP A 414 3.62 8.22 13.39
N VAL A 415 4.69 8.75 12.79
CA VAL A 415 4.93 10.17 12.55
C VAL A 415 4.98 10.51 11.06
N ASP A 416 4.76 11.78 10.75
CA ASP A 416 4.96 12.29 9.38
C ASP A 416 6.46 12.37 9.09
N ILE A 417 6.85 11.89 7.91
CA ILE A 417 8.23 11.93 7.41
C ILE A 417 8.30 12.70 6.09
N PRO A 418 9.46 13.27 5.75
CA PRO A 418 9.70 13.95 4.47
C PRO A 418 9.36 13.11 3.23
N GLY A 419 8.81 13.74 2.20
CA GLY A 419 8.41 13.09 0.94
C GLY A 419 9.54 12.37 0.21
N VAL A 420 10.79 12.83 0.35
CA VAL A 420 11.98 12.18 -0.25
C VAL A 420 12.11 10.69 0.14
N PHE A 421 11.60 10.29 1.31
CA PHE A 421 11.62 8.90 1.76
C PHE A 421 10.74 7.98 0.91
N ILE A 422 9.72 8.49 0.23
CA ILE A 422 8.93 7.72 -0.74
C ILE A 422 9.82 7.31 -1.90
N HIS A 423 10.62 8.24 -2.44
CA HIS A 423 11.55 7.95 -3.53
C HIS A 423 12.62 6.93 -3.11
N ALA A 424 13.12 7.06 -1.88
CA ALA A 424 14.05 6.11 -1.27
C ALA A 424 13.43 4.70 -1.17
N MET A 425 12.20 4.59 -0.65
CA MET A 425 11.50 3.30 -0.52
C MET A 425 11.12 2.69 -1.86
N ALA A 426 10.65 3.49 -2.81
CA ALA A 426 10.32 3.01 -4.15
C ALA A 426 11.56 2.42 -4.82
N LEU A 427 12.71 3.11 -4.71
CA LEU A 427 13.96 2.57 -5.24
C LEU A 427 14.39 1.30 -4.49
N GLU A 428 14.27 1.28 -3.17
CA GLU A 428 14.60 0.10 -2.36
C GLU A 428 13.75 -1.11 -2.78
N ASN A 429 12.45 -0.93 -2.97
CA ASN A 429 11.53 -1.99 -3.42
C ASN A 429 11.94 -2.53 -4.81
N LEU A 430 12.37 -1.66 -5.74
CA LEU A 430 12.89 -2.08 -7.04
C LEU A 430 14.23 -2.81 -6.94
N LEU A 431 15.18 -2.29 -6.15
CA LEU A 431 16.48 -2.94 -5.97
C LEU A 431 16.37 -4.30 -5.27
N SER A 432 15.41 -4.44 -4.36
CA SER A 432 15.19 -5.70 -3.63
C SER A 432 14.38 -6.72 -4.43
N ASN A 433 13.32 -6.30 -5.13
CA ASN A 433 12.35 -7.23 -5.75
C ASN A 433 12.27 -7.17 -7.27
N GLY A 434 12.88 -6.19 -7.93
CA GLY A 434 12.80 -6.01 -9.38
C GLY A 434 11.35 -5.97 -9.86
N GLU A 435 10.99 -6.75 -10.89
CA GLU A 435 9.63 -6.82 -11.44
C GLU A 435 8.59 -7.45 -10.49
N GLY A 436 9.06 -8.06 -9.40
CA GLY A 436 8.28 -8.65 -8.32
C GLY A 436 7.90 -7.66 -7.20
N TYR A 437 8.05 -6.35 -7.42
CA TYR A 437 7.45 -5.36 -6.52
C TYR A 437 5.92 -5.56 -6.42
N LEU A 438 5.33 -5.23 -5.27
CA LEU A 438 3.89 -5.41 -5.10
C LEU A 438 3.11 -4.44 -5.97
N SER A 439 2.12 -4.95 -6.67
CA SER A 439 1.22 -4.16 -7.51
C SER A 439 -0.24 -4.61 -7.30
N ASP A 440 -1.22 -3.89 -7.84
CA ASP A 440 -2.62 -4.36 -7.91
C ASP A 440 -2.81 -5.49 -8.95
N ARG A 441 -1.78 -5.74 -9.77
CA ARG A 441 -1.77 -6.77 -10.81
C ARG A 441 -0.54 -7.67 -10.75
N SER A 442 -0.73 -8.92 -11.13
CA SER A 442 0.33 -9.92 -11.12
C SER A 442 1.42 -9.65 -12.17
N THR A 443 2.66 -10.02 -11.84
CA THR A 443 3.78 -10.04 -12.78
C THR A 443 3.58 -11.06 -13.92
N PHE A 444 2.83 -12.15 -13.70
CA PHE A 444 2.71 -13.23 -14.70
C PHE A 444 1.67 -12.96 -15.79
N SER A 445 0.62 -12.20 -15.47
CA SER A 445 -0.49 -11.96 -16.38
C SER A 445 -1.24 -10.70 -15.98
N SER A 446 -1.44 -9.81 -16.94
CA SER A 446 -2.19 -8.56 -16.76
C SER A 446 -3.68 -8.78 -16.46
N TRP A 447 -4.22 -9.97 -16.75
CA TRP A 447 -5.61 -10.33 -16.42
C TRP A 447 -5.78 -10.79 -14.96
N LEU A 448 -4.70 -11.21 -14.30
CA LEU A 448 -4.72 -11.60 -12.90
C LEU A 448 -4.49 -10.35 -12.02
N ASN A 449 -5.57 -9.76 -11.53
CA ASN A 449 -5.56 -8.62 -10.61
C ASN A 449 -6.12 -9.00 -9.23
N ALA A 450 -6.00 -8.09 -8.25
CA ALA A 450 -6.52 -8.28 -6.90
C ALA A 450 -8.03 -8.63 -6.90
N ASP A 451 -8.86 -7.87 -7.60
CA ASP A 451 -10.31 -8.09 -7.68
C ASP A 451 -10.68 -9.53 -8.09
N LEU A 452 -9.95 -10.12 -9.05
CA LEU A 452 -10.22 -11.48 -9.51
C LEU A 452 -9.91 -12.51 -8.41
N VAL A 453 -8.83 -12.31 -7.65
CA VAL A 453 -8.48 -13.18 -6.52
C VAL A 453 -9.51 -13.05 -5.40
N GLU A 454 -10.01 -11.85 -5.14
CA GLU A 454 -11.07 -11.59 -4.18
C GLU A 454 -12.38 -12.30 -4.56
N ILE A 455 -12.82 -12.14 -5.81
CA ILE A 455 -14.02 -12.81 -6.33
C ILE A 455 -13.85 -14.34 -6.25
N ALA A 456 -12.69 -14.87 -6.64
CA ALA A 456 -12.40 -16.29 -6.55
C ALA A 456 -12.46 -16.77 -5.09
N THR A 457 -11.92 -15.99 -4.15
CA THR A 457 -11.96 -16.28 -2.71
C THR A 457 -13.40 -16.31 -2.18
N LEU A 458 -14.24 -15.34 -2.57
CA LEU A 458 -15.66 -15.31 -2.21
C LEU A 458 -16.41 -16.54 -2.76
N VAL A 459 -16.14 -16.93 -4.01
CA VAL A 459 -16.73 -18.13 -4.62
C VAL A 459 -16.30 -19.40 -3.87
N VAL A 460 -15.05 -19.49 -3.45
CA VAL A 460 -14.53 -20.62 -2.64
C VAL A 460 -15.23 -20.68 -1.29
N ILE A 461 -15.33 -19.56 -0.56
CA ILE A 461 -16.03 -19.48 0.73
C ILE A 461 -17.50 -19.93 0.58
N LEU A 462 -18.19 -19.48 -0.45
CA LEU A 462 -19.59 -19.80 -0.68
C LEU A 462 -19.79 -21.27 -1.08
N THR A 463 -18.90 -21.80 -1.92
CA THR A 463 -18.92 -23.22 -2.32
C THR A 463 -18.68 -24.12 -1.11
N LEU A 464 -17.72 -23.74 -0.25
CA LEU A 464 -17.42 -24.46 0.98
C LEU A 464 -18.62 -24.47 1.94
N ARG A 465 -19.28 -23.31 2.14
CA ARG A 465 -20.50 -23.20 2.96
C ARG A 465 -21.64 -24.03 2.42
N PHE A 466 -21.85 -24.01 1.10
CA PHE A 466 -22.89 -24.83 0.49
C PHE A 466 -22.60 -26.33 0.66
N GLY A 467 -21.35 -26.74 0.44
CA GLY A 467 -20.88 -28.10 0.64
C GLY A 467 -21.09 -28.56 2.09
N LEU A 468 -20.63 -27.76 3.07
CA LEU A 468 -20.83 -28.04 4.49
C LEU A 468 -22.30 -28.11 4.85
N GLY A 469 -23.13 -27.18 4.37
CA GLY A 469 -24.58 -27.18 4.62
C GLY A 469 -25.29 -28.38 4.01
N TRP A 470 -24.86 -28.85 2.84
CA TRP A 470 -25.39 -30.06 2.22
C TRP A 470 -24.97 -31.32 2.99
N ILE A 471 -23.69 -31.44 3.35
CA ILE A 471 -23.18 -32.54 4.18
C ILE A 471 -23.89 -32.58 5.53
N ALA A 472 -24.03 -31.43 6.18
CA ALA A 472 -24.68 -31.29 7.48
C ALA A 472 -26.14 -31.77 7.43
N ARG A 473 -26.93 -31.30 6.46
CA ARG A 473 -28.34 -31.69 6.30
C ARG A 473 -28.50 -33.17 5.96
N LYS A 474 -27.64 -33.71 5.10
CA LYS A 474 -27.65 -35.14 4.76
C LYS A 474 -27.30 -36.02 5.97
N SER A 475 -26.36 -35.55 6.79
CA SER A 475 -25.86 -36.29 7.95
C SER A 475 -26.78 -36.16 9.17
N PHE A 476 -27.50 -35.03 9.28
CA PHE A 476 -28.36 -34.67 10.42
C PHE A 476 -29.70 -34.09 9.91
N PRO A 477 -30.64 -34.93 9.47
CA PRO A 477 -31.93 -34.49 8.98
C PRO A 477 -32.75 -33.77 10.07
N ALA A 478 -33.63 -32.86 9.64
CA ALA A 478 -34.52 -32.14 10.53
C ALA A 478 -35.47 -33.11 11.25
N ILE A 479 -35.69 -32.88 12.55
CA ILE A 479 -36.69 -33.61 13.32
C ILE A 479 -38.00 -32.85 13.16
N PRO A 480 -39.07 -33.46 12.61
CA PRO A 480 -40.34 -32.76 12.39
C PRO A 480 -40.86 -32.18 13.71
N PRO A 481 -41.57 -31.03 13.71
CA PRO A 481 -42.07 -30.40 14.93
C PRO A 481 -43.11 -31.27 15.64
N ALA A 482 -43.23 -31.12 16.98
CA ALA A 482 -44.13 -31.92 17.81
C ALA A 482 -45.55 -31.34 17.94
N LYS A 483 -45.73 -30.04 17.69
CA LYS A 483 -46.99 -29.31 17.89
C LYS A 483 -47.13 -28.19 16.86
N LEU A 484 -48.38 -27.96 16.43
CA LEU A 484 -48.77 -26.74 15.71
C LEU A 484 -48.45 -25.53 16.61
N VAL A 485 -47.68 -24.59 16.07
CA VAL A 485 -47.34 -23.35 16.76
C VAL A 485 -48.55 -22.42 16.68
N THR A 486 -49.15 -22.09 17.81
CA THR A 486 -50.15 -21.01 17.89
C THR A 486 -49.42 -19.68 18.07
N GLU A 487 -49.52 -18.81 17.06
CA GLU A 487 -49.00 -17.45 17.14
C GLU A 487 -49.88 -16.61 18.07
N LYS A 488 -49.25 -15.88 19.00
CA LYS A 488 -49.90 -14.95 19.92
C LYS A 488 -49.30 -13.57 19.70
N GLU A 489 -50.15 -12.57 19.46
CA GLU A 489 -49.72 -11.17 19.39
C GLU A 489 -49.26 -10.69 20.77
N CYS A 490 -48.05 -10.14 20.83
CA CYS A 490 -47.43 -9.59 22.05
C CYS A 490 -46.81 -8.21 21.74
N GLY A 491 -46.74 -7.34 22.74
CA GLY A 491 -46.06 -6.04 22.62
C GLY A 491 -44.53 -6.16 22.53
N LEU A 492 -43.85 -5.11 22.07
CA LEU A 492 -42.40 -5.10 21.80
C LEU A 492 -41.55 -5.50 23.03
N CYS A 493 -41.84 -4.93 24.21
CA CYS A 493 -41.11 -5.26 25.44
C CYS A 493 -41.32 -6.71 25.88
N GLU A 494 -42.55 -7.21 25.85
CA GLU A 494 -42.87 -8.60 26.20
C GLU A 494 -42.20 -9.57 25.23
N TYR A 495 -42.17 -9.22 23.94
CA TYR A 495 -41.48 -9.99 22.91
C TYR A 495 -39.98 -10.08 23.18
N VAL A 496 -39.30 -8.96 23.42
CA VAL A 496 -37.85 -8.93 23.66
C VAL A 496 -37.48 -9.68 24.94
N VAL A 497 -38.21 -9.46 26.04
CA VAL A 497 -37.96 -10.15 27.31
C VAL A 497 -38.21 -11.66 27.17
N GLY A 498 -39.32 -12.06 26.54
CA GLY A 498 -39.62 -13.46 26.27
C GLY A 498 -38.61 -14.14 25.35
N MET A 499 -38.13 -13.43 24.32
CA MET A 499 -37.09 -13.90 23.41
C MET A 499 -35.75 -14.12 24.13
N CYS A 500 -35.32 -13.14 24.94
CA CYS A 500 -34.08 -13.27 25.71
C CYS A 500 -34.15 -14.41 26.73
N ALA A 501 -35.26 -14.51 27.48
CA ALA A 501 -35.45 -15.58 28.46
C ALA A 501 -35.46 -16.97 27.81
N SER A 502 -36.18 -17.13 26.70
CA SER A 502 -36.23 -18.40 25.96
C SER A 502 -34.87 -18.80 25.38
N LYS A 503 -34.12 -17.85 24.79
CA LYS A 503 -32.76 -18.11 24.32
C LYS A 503 -31.79 -18.45 25.46
N PHE A 504 -31.90 -17.79 26.61
CA PHE A 504 -31.09 -18.11 27.79
C PHE A 504 -31.36 -19.52 28.32
N VAL A 505 -32.64 -19.92 28.42
CA VAL A 505 -33.00 -21.29 28.80
C VAL A 505 -32.46 -22.32 27.80
N ALA A 506 -32.58 -22.05 26.50
CA ALA A 506 -32.04 -22.92 25.46
C ALA A 506 -30.51 -23.06 25.57
N LEU A 507 -29.79 -21.95 25.79
CA LEU A 507 -28.35 -21.94 26.01
C LEU A 507 -27.96 -22.79 27.23
N MET A 508 -28.64 -22.61 28.36
CA MET A 508 -28.37 -23.38 29.58
C MET A 508 -28.62 -24.89 29.38
N ARG A 509 -29.63 -25.27 28.59
CA ARG A 509 -29.87 -26.67 28.21
C ARG A 509 -28.75 -27.22 27.33
N MET A 510 -28.27 -26.43 26.36
CA MET A 510 -27.11 -26.81 25.54
C MET A 510 -25.85 -27.00 26.40
N VAL A 511 -25.54 -26.07 27.30
CA VAL A 511 -24.37 -26.16 28.19
C VAL A 511 -24.43 -27.40 29.08
N ARG A 512 -25.59 -27.71 29.68
CA ARG A 512 -25.76 -28.92 30.51
C ARG A 512 -25.60 -30.22 29.72
N PHE A 513 -25.75 -30.19 28.40
CA PHE A 513 -25.59 -31.36 27.54
C PHE A 513 -24.13 -31.67 27.16
N LEU A 514 -23.18 -30.74 27.35
CA LEU A 514 -21.75 -30.93 27.00
C LEU A 514 -21.17 -32.29 27.41
N PRO A 515 -21.35 -32.77 28.67
CA PRO A 515 -20.78 -34.03 29.12
C PRO A 515 -21.34 -35.27 28.39
N SER A 516 -22.50 -35.14 27.75
CA SER A 516 -23.19 -36.22 27.04
C SER A 516 -22.82 -36.29 25.54
N ILE A 517 -22.09 -35.30 25.02
CA ILE A 517 -21.68 -35.23 23.61
C ILE A 517 -20.86 -36.46 23.17
N PRO A 518 -19.84 -36.95 23.91
CA PRO A 518 -19.06 -38.11 23.48
C PRO A 518 -19.92 -39.37 23.31
N ARG A 519 -20.91 -39.57 24.19
CA ARG A 519 -21.87 -40.68 24.09
C ARG A 519 -22.78 -40.53 22.88
N ALA A 520 -23.27 -39.32 22.61
CA ALA A 520 -24.10 -39.05 21.43
C ALA A 520 -23.34 -39.30 20.12
N VAL A 521 -22.07 -38.87 20.04
CA VAL A 521 -21.20 -39.10 18.88
C VAL A 521 -20.91 -40.59 18.68
N PHE A 522 -20.61 -41.34 19.75
CA PHE A 522 -20.32 -42.78 19.69
C PHE A 522 -21.53 -43.61 19.24
N VAL A 523 -22.71 -43.33 19.80
CA VAL A 523 -23.97 -43.99 19.41
C VAL A 523 -24.28 -43.77 17.93
N TRP A 524 -24.00 -42.56 17.44
CA TRP A 524 -24.22 -42.20 16.06
C TRP A 524 -23.18 -42.81 15.10
N TRP A 525 -21.88 -42.76 15.44
CA TRP A 525 -20.81 -43.38 14.63
C TRP A 525 -21.07 -44.87 14.43
N THR A 526 -21.51 -45.58 15.48
CA THR A 526 -21.77 -47.03 15.42
C THR A 526 -23.00 -47.41 14.59
N GLY A 527 -23.71 -46.46 13.97
CA GLY A 527 -24.84 -46.72 13.08
C GLY A 527 -26.04 -47.36 13.77
N LYS A 528 -26.05 -47.41 15.11
CA LYS A 528 -27.18 -47.94 15.87
C LYS A 528 -28.32 -46.94 15.81
N ASN A 529 -29.47 -47.37 15.29
CA ASN A 529 -30.70 -46.57 15.31
C ASN A 529 -30.96 -46.08 16.74
N SER A 530 -31.01 -44.76 16.94
CA SER A 530 -31.05 -44.16 18.28
C SER A 530 -32.33 -44.48 19.07
N SER A 531 -33.33 -45.09 18.43
CA SER A 531 -34.50 -45.67 19.10
C SER A 531 -34.12 -46.83 20.02
N SER A 532 -32.98 -47.50 19.79
CA SER A 532 -32.50 -48.63 20.60
C SER A 532 -31.57 -48.24 21.76
N THR A 533 -31.20 -46.96 21.89
CA THR A 533 -30.16 -46.49 22.84
C THR A 533 -30.65 -45.52 23.91
N GLY A 534 -31.96 -45.23 23.96
CA GLY A 534 -32.58 -44.49 25.08
C GLY A 534 -32.40 -42.97 25.08
N PHE A 535 -32.03 -42.34 23.95
CA PHE A 535 -32.01 -40.87 23.87
C PHE A 535 -33.42 -40.31 23.64
N ASP A 536 -33.89 -39.47 24.57
CA ASP A 536 -35.14 -38.73 24.41
C ASP A 536 -35.07 -37.74 23.23
N ARG A 537 -36.22 -37.35 22.67
CA ARG A 537 -36.33 -36.41 21.55
C ARG A 537 -35.61 -35.10 21.81
N GLU A 538 -35.68 -34.59 23.05
CA GLU A 538 -34.98 -33.36 23.45
C GLU A 538 -33.46 -33.51 23.37
N SER A 539 -32.91 -34.64 23.85
CA SER A 539 -31.48 -34.92 23.76
C SER A 539 -30.99 -35.06 22.32
N ARG A 540 -31.82 -35.62 21.42
CA ARG A 540 -31.51 -35.69 19.98
C ARG A 540 -31.46 -34.31 19.33
N GLN A 541 -32.39 -33.42 19.69
CA GLN A 541 -32.41 -32.06 19.20
C GLN A 541 -31.22 -31.25 19.73
N LEU A 542 -30.85 -31.42 21.01
CA LEU A 542 -29.66 -30.80 21.60
C LEU A 542 -28.36 -31.30 20.94
N ALA A 543 -28.24 -32.60 20.66
CA ALA A 543 -27.10 -33.16 19.95
C ALA A 543 -26.96 -32.61 18.53
N ARG A 544 -28.07 -32.54 17.76
CA ARG A 544 -28.11 -31.89 16.43
C ARG A 544 -27.68 -30.43 16.52
N ASN A 545 -28.20 -29.66 17.47
CA ASN A 545 -27.87 -28.25 17.60
C ASN A 545 -26.39 -28.03 17.93
N TRP A 546 -25.80 -28.85 18.80
CA TRP A 546 -24.36 -28.81 19.08
C TRP A 546 -23.51 -29.15 17.86
N PHE A 547 -23.93 -30.13 17.06
CA PHE A 547 -23.24 -30.49 15.83
C PHE A 547 -23.30 -29.36 14.79
N MET A 548 -24.49 -28.79 14.57
CA MET A 548 -24.66 -27.64 13.67
C MET A 548 -23.84 -26.44 14.14
N PHE A 549 -23.82 -26.17 15.45
CA PHE A 549 -22.95 -25.14 16.03
C PHE A 549 -21.46 -25.44 15.77
N GLY A 550 -21.04 -26.71 15.91
CA GLY A 550 -19.68 -27.13 15.57
C GLY A 550 -19.32 -26.88 14.11
N ILE A 551 -20.25 -27.14 13.17
CA ILE A 551 -20.07 -26.81 11.75
C ILE A 551 -19.98 -25.31 11.53
N CYS A 552 -20.81 -24.51 12.20
CA CYS A 552 -20.73 -23.05 12.13
C CYS A 552 -19.35 -22.54 12.57
N VAL A 553 -18.82 -23.03 13.69
CA VAL A 553 -17.48 -22.67 14.19
C VAL A 553 -16.39 -23.16 13.23
N LEU A 554 -16.50 -24.38 12.72
CA LEU A 554 -15.55 -24.92 11.74
C LEU A 554 -15.53 -24.07 10.47
N ASP A 555 -16.70 -23.72 9.92
CA ASP A 555 -16.80 -22.85 8.75
C ASP A 555 -16.17 -21.48 9.02
N LEU A 556 -16.45 -20.87 10.18
CA LEU A 556 -15.86 -19.59 10.55
C LEU A 556 -14.33 -19.66 10.52
N VAL A 557 -13.73 -20.71 11.10
CA VAL A 557 -12.28 -20.90 11.11
C VAL A 557 -11.75 -21.18 9.71
N VAL A 558 -12.35 -22.10 8.97
CA VAL A 558 -11.86 -22.48 7.64
C VAL A 558 -12.01 -21.33 6.64
N SER A 559 -13.19 -20.72 6.57
CA SER A 559 -13.49 -19.64 5.62
C SER A 559 -12.76 -18.35 5.94
N VAL A 560 -12.73 -17.90 7.21
CA VAL A 560 -12.14 -16.61 7.57
C VAL A 560 -10.63 -16.71 7.80
N VAL A 561 -10.17 -17.79 8.44
CA VAL A 561 -8.75 -17.91 8.80
C VAL A 561 -7.98 -18.63 7.70
N ILE A 562 -8.44 -19.77 7.20
CA ILE A 562 -7.63 -20.57 6.26
C ILE A 562 -7.74 -20.03 4.84
N VAL A 563 -8.97 -19.81 4.35
CA VAL A 563 -9.20 -19.41 2.95
C VAL A 563 -8.74 -17.97 2.72
N THR A 564 -9.16 -17.00 3.55
CA THR A 564 -8.74 -15.60 3.38
C THR A 564 -7.24 -15.42 3.58
N PHE A 565 -6.64 -16.03 4.62
CA PHE A 565 -5.19 -15.94 4.80
C PHE A 565 -4.43 -16.64 3.68
N GLY A 566 -4.94 -17.78 3.20
CA GLY A 566 -4.40 -18.48 2.05
C GLY A 566 -4.41 -17.60 0.79
N ALA A 567 -5.49 -16.87 0.54
CA ALA A 567 -5.58 -15.91 -0.55
C ALA A 567 -4.54 -14.78 -0.41
N ILE A 568 -4.44 -14.16 0.77
CA ILE A 568 -3.45 -13.11 1.07
C ILE A 568 -2.01 -13.63 0.85
N VAL A 569 -1.72 -14.86 1.27
CA VAL A 569 -0.41 -15.49 1.05
C VAL A 569 -0.14 -15.71 -0.44
N ILE A 570 -1.14 -16.14 -1.21
CA ILE A 570 -1.01 -16.33 -2.66
C ILE A 570 -0.79 -14.98 -3.36
N GLU A 571 -1.57 -13.96 -3.02
CA GLU A 571 -1.42 -12.60 -3.56
C GLU A 571 0.01 -12.10 -3.32
N PHE A 572 0.43 -12.09 -2.05
CA PHE A 572 1.70 -11.48 -1.65
C PHE A 572 2.93 -12.29 -2.10
N TRP A 573 2.99 -13.60 -1.82
CA TRP A 573 4.21 -14.40 -2.03
C TRP A 573 4.30 -15.02 -3.42
N VAL A 574 3.16 -15.33 -4.04
CA VAL A 574 3.15 -16.01 -5.34
C VAL A 574 2.96 -14.99 -6.44
N LEU A 575 1.93 -14.15 -6.36
CA LEU A 575 1.51 -13.30 -7.48
C LEU A 575 2.15 -11.91 -7.50
N ALA A 576 2.85 -11.51 -6.43
CA ALA A 576 3.33 -10.14 -6.19
C ALA A 576 2.19 -9.10 -6.26
N ILE A 577 1.00 -9.52 -5.82
CA ILE A 577 -0.17 -8.66 -5.68
C ILE A 577 -0.21 -8.11 -4.25
N ALA A 578 -0.39 -6.80 -4.14
CA ALA A 578 -0.63 -6.13 -2.87
C ALA A 578 -1.96 -6.64 -2.28
N PRO A 579 -1.98 -7.14 -1.03
CA PRO A 579 -3.22 -7.57 -0.39
C PRO A 579 -4.13 -6.38 -0.07
N VAL A 580 -4.89 -5.97 -1.07
CA VAL A 580 -5.90 -4.90 -1.01
C VAL A 580 -7.28 -5.54 -0.76
N ASN A 581 -8.28 -4.72 -0.43
CA ASN A 581 -9.69 -5.08 -0.19
C ASN A 581 -10.07 -6.32 0.67
N TRP A 582 -9.15 -7.04 1.32
CA TRP A 582 -9.45 -8.28 2.03
C TRP A 582 -10.47 -8.10 3.18
N MET A 583 -10.60 -6.87 3.71
CA MET A 583 -11.66 -6.54 4.66
C MET A 583 -13.06 -6.56 4.03
N ALA A 584 -13.22 -6.14 2.77
CA ALA A 584 -14.48 -6.29 2.06
C ALA A 584 -14.80 -7.76 1.82
N VAL A 585 -13.80 -8.60 1.49
CA VAL A 585 -13.99 -10.05 1.37
C VAL A 585 -14.48 -10.66 2.69
N ILE A 586 -13.88 -10.28 3.83
CA ILE A 586 -14.36 -10.72 5.14
C ILE A 586 -15.78 -10.20 5.41
N GLY A 587 -16.06 -8.93 5.13
CA GLY A 587 -17.37 -8.31 5.34
C GLY A 587 -18.50 -8.95 4.51
N LEU A 588 -18.30 -9.07 3.19
CA LEU A 588 -19.23 -9.72 2.26
C LEU A 588 -19.33 -11.22 2.55
N GLY A 589 -18.21 -11.85 2.88
CA GLY A 589 -18.16 -13.21 3.41
C GLY A 589 -19.11 -13.35 4.61
N MET A 590 -19.07 -12.46 5.59
CA MET A 590 -19.94 -12.51 6.76
C MET A 590 -21.43 -12.33 6.43
N LEU A 591 -21.80 -11.56 5.41
CA LEU A 591 -23.20 -11.43 5.00
C LEU A 591 -23.80 -12.78 4.57
N SER A 592 -23.02 -13.61 3.87
CA SER A 592 -23.46 -14.96 3.48
C SER A 592 -23.49 -15.96 4.64
N TYR A 593 -22.91 -15.62 5.79
CA TYR A 593 -22.95 -16.48 6.99
C TYR A 593 -24.35 -16.53 7.60
N ILE A 594 -25.11 -15.44 7.54
CA ILE A 594 -26.48 -15.36 8.06
C ILE A 594 -27.42 -16.38 7.38
N PRO A 595 -27.55 -16.41 6.04
CA PRO A 595 -28.37 -17.40 5.37
C PRO A 595 -27.80 -18.82 5.53
N PHE A 596 -26.48 -18.98 5.64
CA PHE A 596 -25.86 -20.28 5.94
C PHE A 596 -26.33 -20.84 7.28
N VAL A 597 -26.20 -20.07 8.37
CA VAL A 597 -26.69 -20.47 9.71
C VAL A 597 -28.19 -20.74 9.66
N ARG A 598 -28.98 -19.86 9.04
CA ARG A 598 -30.43 -20.08 8.89
C ARG A 598 -30.72 -21.40 8.16
N SER A 599 -29.97 -21.73 7.12
CA SER A 599 -30.17 -22.97 6.35
C SER A 599 -29.85 -24.24 7.14
N LEU A 600 -28.92 -24.20 8.09
CA LEU A 600 -28.57 -25.33 8.95
C LEU A 600 -29.65 -25.63 10.00
N PHE A 601 -30.31 -24.59 10.49
CA PHE A 601 -31.32 -24.69 11.55
C PHE A 601 -32.77 -24.63 11.04
N ALA A 602 -32.99 -24.30 9.77
CA ALA A 602 -34.33 -24.31 9.19
C ALA A 602 -34.86 -25.74 9.11
N ASP A 603 -36.06 -25.95 9.66
CA ASP A 603 -36.82 -27.15 9.39
C ASP A 603 -37.45 -26.98 7.98
N GLU A 604 -36.95 -27.74 7.01
CA GLU A 604 -37.60 -27.86 5.70
C GLU A 604 -38.92 -28.61 5.92
N ALA A 605 -40.03 -27.88 5.74
CA ALA A 605 -41.34 -28.45 5.49
C ALA A 605 -41.52 -28.58 3.98
#